data_AF-A0A2N2BCN9-F1
#
_entry.id   AF-A0A2N2BCN9-F1
#
_cell.length_a   1.000
_cell.length_b   1.000
_cell.length_c   1.000
_cell.angle_alpha   90.00
_cell.angle_beta   90.00
_cell.angle_gamma   90.00
#
_symmetry.space_group_name_H-M   'P 1'
#
loop_
_entity.id
_entity.type
_entity.pdbx_description
1 polymer ?
#
loop_
_entity_poly.entity_id
_entity_poly.type
_entity_poly.pdbx_seq_one_letter_code
_entity_poly.pdbx_strand_id
1 'polypeptide(L)'
;METPSSNNESGHLSLQLCMTQPHMTLNSVKMQSVTSIRSTSDSNSFFVEGPKRWRWHLYASKMIQALGKYAFYDNRRSGKSYFSFKNKYSKFEMIWLGLSCGPIGFGDQLGKENMSLINKVIKSDGEIIKPDVPVVPLDACYIYNPYDVSSKKGVTVFSYSQISSNIQAYKVLYLLSFNMNPIGKKVTTTYALKETHHTKAGSYVVYDYFSMTLQVCNEQDLKTYSMKGRKIYYHIGAPIVHGFAYIGDVSKHVCASSKLVEHLDIGPNSVTIDISYVERSLQSQWVCYSQLKPQRITCDSTEIAYEFKEGKLRFDLKDLKPDLVDLNKARIRIKYSAE
;
A
#
# COMPACT_ATOMS: atom_id res chain seq x y z
N MET A 1 8.54 -9.53 14.56
CA MET A 1 9.18 -8.35 13.96
C MET A 1 8.60 -7.17 14.71
N GLU A 2 9.40 -6.40 15.44
CA GLU A 2 8.88 -5.19 16.08
C GLU A 2 8.44 -4.21 14.99
N THR A 3 7.20 -3.76 15.06
CA THR A 3 6.71 -2.72 14.17
C THR A 3 7.35 -1.41 14.62
N PRO A 4 7.99 -0.63 13.73
CA PRO A 4 8.54 0.66 14.13
C PRO A 4 7.46 1.54 14.77
N SER A 5 7.80 2.28 15.81
CA SER A 5 6.87 3.18 16.51
C SER A 5 7.15 4.63 16.14
N SER A 6 6.11 5.41 15.88
CA SER A 6 6.22 6.86 15.76
C SER A 6 6.16 7.57 17.12
N ASN A 7 5.83 6.84 18.18
CA ASN A 7 5.73 7.41 19.52
C ASN A 7 7.15 7.67 20.04
N ASN A 8 7.46 8.94 20.26
CA ASN A 8 8.69 9.29 20.96
C ASN A 8 8.51 9.07 22.46
N GLU A 9 8.93 7.90 22.95
CA GLU A 9 8.83 7.51 24.36
C GLU A 9 9.58 8.46 25.32
N SER A 10 10.53 9.25 24.80
CA SER A 10 11.26 10.23 25.61
C SER A 10 10.48 11.53 25.87
N GLY A 11 9.38 11.79 25.16
CA GLY A 11 8.65 13.06 25.23
C GLY A 11 9.37 14.26 24.60
N HIS A 12 10.54 14.06 23.97
CA HIS A 12 11.31 15.11 23.29
C HIS A 12 10.88 15.32 21.82
N LEU A 13 11.61 16.16 21.08
CA LEU A 13 11.41 16.32 19.64
C LEU A 13 11.75 15.01 18.90
N SER A 14 10.85 14.54 18.03
CA SER A 14 11.13 13.43 17.13
C SER A 14 12.23 13.80 16.13
N LEU A 15 13.24 12.94 16.00
CA LEU A 15 14.41 13.13 15.13
C LEU A 15 14.38 12.17 13.95
N GLN A 16 14.77 12.69 12.79
CA GLN A 16 15.12 11.90 11.62
C GLN A 16 16.63 12.00 11.40
N LEU A 17 17.33 10.86 11.39
CA LEU A 17 18.75 10.87 11.05
C LEU A 17 18.92 10.91 9.52
N CYS A 18 19.78 11.83 9.08
CA CYS A 18 20.06 12.10 7.68
C CYS A 18 21.52 11.73 7.38
N MET A 19 21.76 11.05 6.24
CA MET A 19 23.11 10.70 5.78
C MET A 19 23.96 9.96 6.82
N THR A 20 23.34 9.03 7.56
CA THR A 20 24.02 8.28 8.62
C THR A 20 25.06 7.32 8.06
N GLN A 21 26.21 7.25 8.71
CA GLN A 21 27.12 6.13 8.55
C GLN A 21 26.60 4.88 9.26
N PRO A 22 27.03 3.66 8.88
CA PRO A 22 26.53 2.42 9.49
C PRO A 22 26.61 2.39 11.02
N HIS A 23 27.68 2.92 11.61
CA HIS A 23 27.85 2.98 13.06
C HIS A 23 26.80 3.88 13.74
N MET A 24 26.42 5.00 13.10
CA MET A 24 25.37 5.90 13.60
C MET A 24 24.00 5.23 13.51
N THR A 25 23.73 4.52 12.40
CA THR A 25 22.51 3.74 12.23
C THR A 25 22.38 2.70 13.34
N LEU A 26 23.43 1.93 13.63
CA LEU A 26 23.41 0.95 14.74
C LEU A 26 23.21 1.60 16.10
N ASN A 27 23.87 2.73 16.37
CA ASN A 27 23.74 3.43 17.65
C ASN A 27 22.33 4.02 17.87
N SER A 28 21.54 4.18 16.81
CA SER A 28 20.16 4.69 16.89
C SER A 28 19.22 3.82 17.73
N VAL A 29 19.56 2.54 17.97
CA VAL A 29 18.80 1.67 18.88
C VAL A 29 18.74 2.22 20.30
N LYS A 30 19.77 2.98 20.72
CA LYS A 30 19.83 3.65 22.02
C LYS A 30 19.21 5.06 22.00
N MET A 31 18.79 5.55 20.83
CA MET A 31 18.26 6.89 20.64
C MET A 31 16.74 6.83 20.52
N GLN A 32 16.03 6.98 21.64
CA GLN A 32 14.56 6.93 21.68
C GLN A 32 13.90 8.04 20.84
N SER A 33 14.48 9.24 20.81
CA SER A 33 13.98 10.36 19.99
C SER A 33 14.11 10.14 18.50
N VAL A 34 14.99 9.23 18.04
CA VAL A 34 15.12 8.92 16.62
C VAL A 34 13.97 7.99 16.23
N THR A 35 13.08 8.47 15.36
CA THR A 35 11.93 7.70 14.87
C THR A 35 12.11 7.23 13.43
N SER A 36 13.02 7.87 12.68
CA SER A 36 13.28 7.54 11.29
C SER A 36 14.73 7.78 10.87
N ILE A 37 15.16 7.06 9.85
CA ILE A 37 16.53 7.13 9.30
C ILE A 37 16.44 7.16 7.78
N ARG A 38 17.20 8.06 7.15
CA ARG A 38 17.31 8.09 5.70
C ARG A 38 18.01 6.83 5.19
N SER A 39 17.39 6.17 4.22
CA SER A 39 17.79 4.87 3.67
C SER A 39 18.57 4.98 2.34
N THR A 40 18.74 6.20 1.83
CA THR A 40 19.36 6.51 0.54
C THR A 40 20.20 7.79 0.63
N SER A 41 20.97 8.08 -0.43
CA SER A 41 21.62 9.39 -0.59
C SER A 41 20.62 10.48 -1.00
N ASP A 42 21.09 11.71 -1.23
CA ASP A 42 20.27 12.83 -1.69
C ASP A 42 19.55 12.55 -3.01
N SER A 43 18.26 12.90 -3.05
CA SER A 43 17.44 12.90 -4.26
C SER A 43 18.00 13.86 -5.30
N ASN A 44 17.93 13.48 -6.58
CA ASN A 44 18.48 14.19 -7.73
C ASN A 44 20.01 14.40 -7.68
N SER A 45 20.74 13.64 -6.85
CA SER A 45 22.19 13.54 -7.02
C SER A 45 22.48 12.89 -8.38
N PHE A 46 23.31 13.53 -9.20
CA PHE A 46 23.65 13.08 -10.57
C PHE A 46 24.13 11.62 -10.65
N PHE A 47 24.57 11.04 -9.54
CA PHE A 47 25.20 9.72 -9.46
C PHE A 47 24.28 8.59 -8.98
N VAL A 48 23.08 8.87 -8.46
CA VAL A 48 22.22 7.87 -7.79
C VAL A 48 20.72 8.15 -7.96
N GLU A 49 20.19 7.88 -9.15
CA GLU A 49 18.74 7.88 -9.42
C GLU A 49 18.26 6.54 -9.99
N GLY A 50 16.95 6.31 -9.92
CA GLY A 50 16.32 5.09 -10.43
C GLY A 50 16.78 3.82 -9.71
N PRO A 51 17.06 2.70 -10.40
CA PRO A 51 17.20 1.38 -9.78
C PRO A 51 18.36 1.24 -8.79
N LYS A 52 19.42 2.04 -8.96
CA LYS A 52 20.53 2.06 -8.00
C LYS A 52 20.04 2.54 -6.64
N ARG A 53 19.22 3.59 -6.63
CA ARG A 53 18.58 4.15 -5.43
C ARG A 53 17.55 3.20 -4.84
N TRP A 54 16.73 2.57 -5.70
CA TRP A 54 15.76 1.54 -5.30
C TRP A 54 16.46 0.40 -4.58
N ARG A 55 17.60 -0.07 -5.09
CA ARG A 55 18.41 -1.11 -4.46
C ARG A 55 18.83 -0.71 -3.04
N TRP A 56 19.33 0.50 -2.87
CA TRP A 56 19.78 0.97 -1.56
C TRP A 56 18.61 1.03 -0.58
N HIS A 57 17.49 1.65 -0.98
CA HIS A 57 16.31 1.72 -0.15
C HIS A 57 15.76 0.35 0.22
N LEU A 58 15.67 -0.57 -0.74
CA LEU A 58 15.13 -1.91 -0.57
C LEU A 58 15.83 -2.64 0.58
N TYR A 59 17.17 -2.66 0.57
CA TYR A 59 17.95 -3.40 1.56
C TYR A 59 18.16 -2.60 2.85
N ALA A 60 18.38 -1.29 2.78
CA ALA A 60 18.54 -0.45 3.96
C ALA A 60 17.25 -0.37 4.79
N SER A 61 16.08 -0.35 4.14
CA SER A 61 14.79 -0.26 4.86
C SER A 61 14.58 -1.43 5.79
N LYS A 62 14.92 -2.66 5.37
CA LYS A 62 14.79 -3.83 6.23
C LYS A 62 15.68 -3.73 7.48
N MET A 63 16.92 -3.27 7.30
CA MET A 63 17.85 -3.06 8.42
C MET A 63 17.34 -1.98 9.37
N ILE A 64 16.91 -0.83 8.82
CA ILE A 64 16.39 0.30 9.61
C ILE A 64 15.15 -0.14 10.41
N GLN A 65 14.25 -0.91 9.81
CA GLN A 65 13.08 -1.48 10.48
C GLN A 65 13.46 -2.46 11.59
N ALA A 66 14.48 -3.29 11.39
CA ALA A 66 14.98 -4.20 12.42
C ALA A 66 15.55 -3.48 13.65
N LEU A 67 15.89 -2.19 13.52
CA LEU A 67 16.30 -1.31 14.62
C LEU A 67 15.11 -0.56 15.25
N GLY A 68 13.88 -0.91 14.88
CA GLY A 68 12.65 -0.28 15.37
C GLY A 68 12.38 1.11 14.77
N LYS A 69 13.05 1.47 13.67
CA LYS A 69 12.98 2.82 13.06
C LYS A 69 12.26 2.76 11.70
N TYR A 70 11.67 3.87 11.30
CA TYR A 70 11.10 4.00 9.96
C TYR A 70 12.16 4.40 8.93
N ALA A 71 12.11 3.78 7.76
CA ALA A 71 12.97 4.16 6.65
C ALA A 71 12.40 5.39 5.93
N PHE A 72 13.26 6.38 5.68
CA PHE A 72 12.93 7.55 4.88
C PHE A 72 13.67 7.48 3.54
N TYR A 73 12.96 7.62 2.42
CA TYR A 73 13.52 7.51 1.06
C TYR A 73 14.03 8.86 0.49
N ASP A 74 14.11 9.87 1.36
CA ASP A 74 14.35 11.27 1.03
C ASP A 74 13.19 11.98 0.32
N ASN A 75 13.30 13.29 0.20
CA ASN A 75 12.31 14.12 -0.48
C ASN A 75 12.18 13.72 -1.95
N ARG A 76 10.95 13.43 -2.40
CA ARG A 76 10.64 13.13 -3.80
C ARG A 76 9.78 14.21 -4.41
N ARG A 77 9.86 14.31 -5.73
CA ARG A 77 8.98 15.18 -6.51
C ARG A 77 7.80 14.38 -7.02
N SER A 78 6.62 14.89 -6.74
CA SER A 78 5.33 14.37 -7.20
C SER A 78 4.96 14.90 -8.59
N GLY A 79 5.37 16.13 -8.91
CA GLY A 79 5.02 16.87 -10.12
C GLY A 79 6.14 17.02 -11.16
N LYS A 80 5.83 17.76 -12.23
CA LYS A 80 6.81 18.13 -13.27
C LYS A 80 7.55 19.40 -12.81
N SER A 81 8.87 19.33 -12.67
CA SER A 81 9.71 20.51 -12.46
C SER A 81 10.27 21.01 -13.79
N TYR A 82 10.39 22.34 -13.93
CA TYR A 82 10.97 23.01 -15.11
C TYR A 82 12.51 23.01 -15.10
N PHE A 83 13.15 22.92 -13.94
CA PHE A 83 14.59 23.21 -13.76
C PHE A 83 15.47 21.97 -13.49
N SER A 84 14.92 20.75 -13.57
CA SER A 84 15.67 19.52 -13.31
C SER A 84 15.10 18.37 -14.12
N PHE A 85 15.93 17.35 -14.39
CA PHE A 85 15.50 16.08 -14.96
C PHE A 85 14.23 15.60 -14.25
N LYS A 86 13.14 15.47 -15.00
CA LYS A 86 11.83 15.03 -14.50
C LYS A 86 12.01 13.73 -13.69
N ASN A 87 11.43 13.63 -12.50
CA ASN A 87 11.31 12.34 -11.82
C ASN A 87 10.38 11.44 -12.66
N LYS A 88 10.98 10.57 -13.48
CA LYS A 88 10.25 9.67 -14.38
C LYS A 88 9.48 8.57 -13.63
N TYR A 89 9.68 8.47 -12.32
CA TYR A 89 9.22 7.36 -11.50
C TYR A 89 8.27 7.79 -10.38
N SER A 90 7.79 9.04 -10.38
CA SER A 90 6.98 9.58 -9.28
C SER A 90 5.77 8.71 -8.93
N LYS A 91 5.06 8.16 -9.92
CA LYS A 91 3.93 7.25 -9.69
C LYS A 91 4.34 5.96 -8.96
N PHE A 92 5.44 5.34 -9.40
CA PHE A 92 5.97 4.13 -8.77
C PHE A 92 6.44 4.42 -7.35
N GLU A 93 7.24 5.47 -7.18
CA GLU A 93 7.81 5.85 -5.90
C GLU A 93 6.72 6.24 -4.92
N MET A 94 5.64 6.89 -5.36
CA MET A 94 4.52 7.21 -4.46
C MET A 94 3.85 5.95 -3.88
N ILE A 95 3.65 4.93 -4.71
CA ILE A 95 3.09 3.64 -4.23
C ILE A 95 4.03 3.03 -3.20
N TRP A 96 5.34 2.96 -3.51
CA TRP A 96 6.32 2.44 -2.56
C TRP A 96 6.32 3.24 -1.26
N LEU A 97 6.37 4.56 -1.33
CA LEU A 97 6.38 5.45 -0.16
C LEU A 97 5.15 5.28 0.72
N GLY A 98 3.95 5.18 0.12
CA GLY A 98 2.72 4.89 0.86
C GLY A 98 2.77 3.54 1.60
N LEU A 99 3.43 2.54 1.00
CA LEU A 99 3.62 1.22 1.62
C LEU A 99 4.78 1.17 2.64
N SER A 100 5.65 2.18 2.69
CA SER A 100 6.86 2.16 3.53
C SER A 100 6.63 2.43 5.02
N CYS A 101 5.42 2.90 5.40
CA CYS A 101 5.05 3.44 6.71
C CYS A 101 5.91 4.60 7.25
N GLY A 102 7.03 4.93 6.61
CA GLY A 102 7.90 6.01 7.02
C GLY A 102 7.38 7.40 6.65
N PRO A 103 8.16 8.45 6.95
CA PRO A 103 7.86 9.80 6.47
C PRO A 103 7.84 9.84 4.94
N ILE A 104 6.97 10.69 4.39
CA ILE A 104 6.92 11.01 2.96
C ILE A 104 7.30 12.47 2.80
N GLY A 105 8.45 12.72 2.17
CA GLY A 105 8.97 14.06 1.94
C GLY A 105 8.64 14.52 0.52
N PHE A 106 8.09 15.73 0.39
CA PHE A 106 7.84 16.37 -0.90
C PHE A 106 8.84 17.49 -1.12
N GLY A 107 9.53 17.45 -2.26
CA GLY A 107 10.51 18.46 -2.69
C GLY A 107 10.06 19.24 -3.94
N ASP A 108 8.75 19.28 -4.18
CA ASP A 108 8.14 20.10 -5.22
C ASP A 108 8.18 21.58 -4.80
N GLN A 109 8.13 22.49 -5.79
CA GLN A 109 7.91 23.91 -5.49
C GLN A 109 6.47 24.07 -5.00
N LEU A 110 6.26 24.97 -4.03
CA LEU A 110 4.93 25.28 -3.51
C LEU A 110 3.96 25.62 -4.66
N GLY A 111 2.81 24.94 -4.70
CA GLY A 111 1.78 25.10 -5.74
C GLY A 111 2.08 24.36 -7.05
N LYS A 112 3.16 23.55 -7.11
CA LYS A 112 3.53 22.71 -8.28
C LYS A 112 3.48 21.21 -7.98
N GLU A 113 2.98 20.85 -6.80
CA GLU A 113 2.73 19.48 -6.38
C GLU A 113 1.73 18.80 -7.31
N ASN A 114 1.90 17.50 -7.52
CA ASN A 114 0.87 16.69 -8.15
C ASN A 114 -0.12 16.20 -7.09
N MET A 115 -1.10 17.04 -6.73
CA MET A 115 -2.10 16.71 -5.71
C MET A 115 -2.91 15.45 -6.06
N SER A 116 -3.13 15.16 -7.34
CA SER A 116 -3.81 13.91 -7.75
C SER A 116 -3.04 12.64 -7.36
N LEU A 117 -1.71 12.73 -7.22
CA LEU A 117 -0.84 11.66 -6.79
C LEU A 117 -0.66 11.67 -5.26
N ILE A 118 -0.49 12.85 -4.66
CA ILE A 118 -0.35 13.01 -3.21
C ILE A 118 -1.61 12.53 -2.49
N ASN A 119 -2.80 12.90 -2.97
CA ASN A 119 -4.07 12.50 -2.37
C ASN A 119 -4.32 10.98 -2.40
N LYS A 120 -3.47 10.19 -3.09
CA LYS A 120 -3.53 8.73 -3.04
C LYS A 120 -2.85 8.14 -1.81
N VAL A 121 -2.02 8.91 -1.09
CA VAL A 121 -1.27 8.46 0.10
C VAL A 121 -1.65 9.20 1.37
N ILE A 122 -2.46 10.25 1.28
CA ILE A 122 -2.94 11.01 2.44
C ILE A 122 -4.47 11.04 2.50
N LYS A 123 -4.98 11.29 3.71
CA LYS A 123 -6.33 11.83 3.93
C LYS A 123 -6.36 13.33 3.60
N SER A 124 -7.57 13.89 3.50
CA SER A 124 -7.79 15.32 3.27
C SER A 124 -7.19 16.23 4.38
N ASP A 125 -7.02 15.70 5.59
CA ASP A 125 -6.38 16.39 6.73
C ASP A 125 -4.84 16.35 6.69
N GLY A 126 -4.25 15.71 5.66
CA GLY A 126 -2.81 15.58 5.50
C GLY A 126 -2.21 14.35 6.19
N GLU A 127 -2.98 13.56 6.94
CA GLU A 127 -2.44 12.37 7.58
C GLU A 127 -2.08 11.30 6.52
N ILE A 128 -0.87 10.74 6.63
CA ILE A 128 -0.42 9.65 5.76
C ILE A 128 -1.21 8.38 6.06
N ILE A 129 -1.81 7.80 5.03
CA ILE A 129 -2.46 6.49 5.07
C ILE A 129 -1.37 5.43 4.97
N LYS A 130 -1.24 4.62 6.01
CA LYS A 130 -0.16 3.63 6.16
C LYS A 130 -0.76 2.23 6.30
N PRO A 131 -0.08 1.19 5.77
CA PRO A 131 -0.36 -0.17 6.18
C PRO A 131 0.14 -0.40 7.61
N ASP A 132 -0.16 -1.56 8.20
CA ASP A 132 0.26 -1.87 9.58
C ASP A 132 1.73 -2.25 9.68
N VAL A 133 2.31 -2.77 8.59
CA VAL A 133 3.74 -3.08 8.52
C VAL A 133 4.40 -2.43 7.32
N PRO A 134 5.64 -1.92 7.45
CA PRO A 134 6.35 -1.33 6.34
C PRO A 134 6.68 -2.37 5.27
N VAL A 135 6.70 -1.93 4.02
CA VAL A 135 7.00 -2.80 2.88
C VAL A 135 8.41 -3.39 2.95
N VAL A 136 8.52 -4.69 2.66
CA VAL A 136 9.77 -5.46 2.65
C VAL A 136 9.85 -6.38 1.43
N PRO A 137 11.05 -6.72 0.94
CA PRO A 137 11.19 -7.74 -0.10
C PRO A 137 10.66 -9.09 0.37
N LEU A 138 10.11 -9.88 -0.56
CA LEU A 138 9.92 -11.32 -0.33
C LEU A 138 11.28 -11.98 -0.11
N ASP A 139 11.31 -13.07 0.67
CA ASP A 139 12.54 -13.79 1.03
C ASP A 139 13.34 -14.22 -0.21
N ALA A 140 12.65 -14.65 -1.26
CA ALA A 140 13.26 -15.02 -2.53
C ALA A 140 14.08 -13.88 -3.17
N CYS A 141 13.78 -12.61 -2.88
CA CYS A 141 14.50 -11.46 -3.43
C CYS A 141 15.89 -11.24 -2.80
N TYR A 142 16.21 -11.93 -1.70
CA TYR A 142 17.51 -11.82 -1.03
C TYR A 142 18.57 -12.78 -1.59
N ILE A 143 18.18 -13.82 -2.32
CA ILE A 143 19.10 -14.86 -2.83
C ILE A 143 19.65 -14.56 -4.24
N TYR A 144 19.41 -13.37 -4.79
CA TYR A 144 19.99 -12.92 -6.05
C TYR A 144 20.19 -11.40 -6.07
N ASN A 145 21.03 -10.91 -7.01
CA ASN A 145 21.23 -9.48 -7.22
C ASN A 145 20.34 -8.96 -8.37
N PRO A 146 19.20 -8.31 -8.09
CA PRO A 146 18.30 -7.81 -9.13
C PRO A 146 18.86 -6.62 -9.93
N TYR A 147 19.93 -5.97 -9.44
CA TYR A 147 20.62 -4.87 -10.11
C TYR A 147 21.80 -5.33 -10.98
N ASP A 148 21.97 -6.63 -11.18
CA ASP A 148 22.95 -7.14 -12.14
C ASP A 148 22.48 -6.93 -13.59
N VAL A 149 23.39 -6.55 -14.50
CA VAL A 149 23.08 -6.34 -15.92
C VAL A 149 22.59 -7.64 -16.59
N SER A 150 23.07 -8.78 -16.11
CA SER A 150 22.70 -10.13 -16.57
C SER A 150 21.46 -10.69 -15.87
N SER A 151 20.97 -10.04 -14.80
CA SER A 151 19.79 -10.49 -14.07
C SER A 151 18.57 -10.62 -14.98
N LYS A 152 17.91 -11.77 -14.87
CA LYS A 152 16.63 -12.08 -15.52
C LYS A 152 15.45 -12.03 -14.53
N LYS A 153 15.70 -11.69 -13.26
CA LYS A 153 14.70 -11.69 -12.19
C LYS A 153 14.33 -10.27 -11.77
N GLY A 154 13.03 -10.00 -11.66
CA GLY A 154 12.48 -8.76 -11.09
C GLY A 154 12.56 -8.77 -9.55
N VAL A 155 11.92 -7.81 -8.89
CA VAL A 155 11.76 -7.81 -7.43
C VAL A 155 10.29 -7.68 -7.10
N THR A 156 9.84 -8.39 -6.07
CA THR A 156 8.53 -8.22 -5.46
C THR A 156 8.70 -7.90 -3.98
N VAL A 157 8.08 -6.80 -3.56
CA VAL A 157 8.00 -6.39 -2.17
C VAL A 157 6.55 -6.49 -1.71
N PHE A 158 6.35 -6.68 -0.41
CA PHE A 158 5.02 -6.78 0.17
C PHE A 158 4.86 -6.01 1.47
N SER A 159 3.63 -5.64 1.76
CA SER A 159 3.14 -5.09 3.04
C SER A 159 1.71 -5.61 3.26
N TYR A 160 1.09 -5.34 4.40
CA TYR A 160 -0.31 -5.66 4.64
C TYR A 160 -0.99 -4.67 5.59
N SER A 161 -2.31 -4.57 5.46
CA SER A 161 -3.19 -4.03 6.50
C SER A 161 -4.01 -5.17 7.13
N GLN A 162 -4.15 -5.17 8.44
CA GLN A 162 -5.00 -6.04 9.22
C GLN A 162 -6.19 -5.23 9.71
N ILE A 163 -7.38 -5.66 9.31
CA ILE A 163 -8.63 -5.02 9.70
C ILE A 163 -9.20 -5.79 10.89
N SER A 164 -9.76 -5.07 11.87
CA SER A 164 -10.54 -5.71 12.93
C SER A 164 -11.74 -6.42 12.31
N SER A 165 -11.98 -7.67 12.66
CA SER A 165 -13.09 -8.43 12.08
C SER A 165 -13.63 -9.50 13.01
N ASN A 166 -14.88 -9.92 12.76
CA ASN A 166 -15.49 -11.07 13.44
C ASN A 166 -14.77 -12.40 13.11
N ILE A 167 -14.06 -12.45 12.00
CA ILE A 167 -13.15 -13.54 11.64
C ILE A 167 -11.75 -13.21 12.15
N GLN A 168 -11.04 -14.20 12.69
CA GLN A 168 -9.69 -13.96 13.21
C GLN A 168 -8.71 -13.60 12.08
N ALA A 169 -8.18 -12.37 12.13
CA ALA A 169 -7.09 -11.82 11.31
C ALA A 169 -7.38 -11.67 9.80
N TYR A 170 -8.36 -10.82 9.43
CA TYR A 170 -8.56 -10.41 8.03
C TYR A 170 -7.42 -9.49 7.57
N LYS A 171 -6.59 -9.96 6.63
CA LYS A 171 -5.43 -9.23 6.11
C LYS A 171 -5.56 -8.97 4.62
N VAL A 172 -5.38 -7.70 4.25
CA VAL A 172 -5.24 -7.27 2.85
C VAL A 172 -3.76 -7.07 2.56
N LEU A 173 -3.24 -7.84 1.60
CA LEU A 173 -1.84 -7.84 1.18
C LEU A 173 -1.63 -6.85 0.04
N TYR A 174 -0.53 -6.12 0.08
CA TYR A 174 -0.09 -5.21 -0.98
C TYR A 174 1.20 -5.74 -1.59
N LEU A 175 1.19 -6.12 -2.86
CA LEU A 175 2.36 -6.67 -3.55
C LEU A 175 2.77 -5.77 -4.71
N LEU A 176 3.96 -5.17 -4.60
CA LEU A 176 4.52 -4.29 -5.62
C LEU A 176 5.70 -5.00 -6.29
N SER A 177 5.58 -5.24 -7.59
CA SER A 177 6.62 -5.89 -8.39
C SER A 177 7.20 -4.94 -9.43
N PHE A 178 8.51 -4.92 -9.57
CA PHE A 178 9.19 -3.96 -10.44
C PHE A 178 10.53 -4.46 -10.98
N ASN A 179 10.98 -3.82 -12.05
CA ASN A 179 12.24 -4.14 -12.71
C ASN A 179 13.40 -3.27 -12.21
N MET A 180 14.33 -3.89 -11.49
CA MET A 180 15.54 -3.25 -10.97
C MET A 180 16.78 -3.39 -11.87
N ASN A 181 16.70 -4.10 -13.01
CA ASN A 181 17.85 -4.26 -13.90
C ASN A 181 18.38 -2.86 -14.34
N PRO A 182 19.69 -2.58 -14.25
CA PRO A 182 20.23 -1.23 -14.41
C PRO A 182 19.94 -0.61 -15.79
N ILE A 183 19.87 -1.43 -16.83
CA ILE A 183 19.60 -0.99 -18.21
C ILE A 183 18.17 -1.31 -18.68
N GLY A 184 17.31 -1.80 -17.78
CA GLY A 184 15.90 -2.06 -18.09
C GLY A 184 15.67 -3.24 -19.04
N LYS A 185 16.58 -4.23 -19.04
CA LYS A 185 16.37 -5.50 -19.76
C LYS A 185 15.09 -6.20 -19.29
N LYS A 186 14.56 -7.08 -20.15
CA LYS A 186 13.39 -7.90 -19.80
C LYS A 186 13.75 -8.80 -18.62
N VAL A 187 12.94 -8.75 -17.57
CA VAL A 187 13.04 -9.63 -16.39
C VAL A 187 11.69 -10.30 -16.15
N THR A 188 11.71 -11.40 -15.43
CA THR A 188 10.52 -12.10 -14.95
C THR A 188 10.45 -11.99 -13.44
N THR A 189 9.26 -11.69 -12.91
CA THR A 189 8.97 -11.88 -11.48
C THR A 189 7.95 -12.99 -11.32
N THR A 190 8.10 -13.77 -10.26
CA THR A 190 7.18 -14.83 -9.88
C THR A 190 6.98 -14.76 -8.38
N TYR A 191 5.74 -14.87 -7.92
CA TYR A 191 5.42 -15.01 -6.50
C TYR A 191 4.13 -15.80 -6.29
N ALA A 192 3.99 -16.45 -5.15
CA ALA A 192 2.73 -16.88 -4.56
C ALA A 192 2.37 -16.00 -3.35
N LEU A 193 1.08 -15.87 -3.01
CA LEU A 193 0.69 -15.09 -1.82
C LEU A 193 1.21 -15.74 -0.53
N LYS A 194 1.38 -17.06 -0.51
CA LYS A 194 1.98 -17.82 0.60
C LYS A 194 3.37 -17.36 1.00
N GLU A 195 4.16 -16.85 0.05
CA GLU A 195 5.51 -16.34 0.32
C GLU A 195 5.54 -15.10 1.22
N THR A 196 4.39 -14.45 1.45
CA THR A 196 4.28 -13.37 2.43
C THR A 196 4.26 -13.86 3.88
N HIS A 197 4.06 -15.17 4.13
CA HIS A 197 3.87 -15.76 5.46
C HIS A 197 2.70 -15.19 6.27
N HIS A 198 1.80 -14.45 5.61
CA HIS A 198 0.64 -13.80 6.23
C HIS A 198 -0.69 -14.22 5.60
N THR A 199 -0.69 -15.35 4.90
CA THR A 199 -1.88 -15.99 4.36
C THR A 199 -2.30 -17.20 5.19
N LYS A 200 -3.56 -17.61 5.05
CA LYS A 200 -4.09 -18.90 5.48
C LYS A 200 -4.40 -19.72 4.23
N ALA A 201 -4.52 -21.04 4.37
CA ALA A 201 -4.96 -21.87 3.26
C ALA A 201 -6.38 -21.48 2.82
N GLY A 202 -6.60 -21.34 1.51
CA GLY A 202 -7.92 -21.10 0.95
C GLY A 202 -7.92 -20.14 -0.24
N SER A 203 -9.12 -19.71 -0.63
CA SER A 203 -9.32 -18.85 -1.77
C SER A 203 -9.04 -17.38 -1.45
N TYR A 204 -8.41 -16.72 -2.40
CA TYR A 204 -8.10 -15.29 -2.38
C TYR A 204 -8.60 -14.65 -3.67
N VAL A 205 -8.83 -13.35 -3.61
CA VAL A 205 -8.88 -12.50 -4.78
C VAL A 205 -7.57 -11.72 -4.91
N VAL A 206 -7.06 -11.62 -6.12
CA VAL A 206 -5.97 -10.71 -6.49
C VAL A 206 -6.53 -9.65 -7.42
N TYR A 207 -6.47 -8.40 -6.98
CA TYR A 207 -6.88 -7.23 -7.74
C TYR A 207 -5.64 -6.53 -8.32
N ASP A 208 -5.59 -6.33 -9.63
CA ASP A 208 -4.57 -5.51 -10.28
C ASP A 208 -5.00 -4.03 -10.24
N TYR A 209 -4.21 -3.23 -9.54
CA TYR A 209 -4.49 -1.82 -9.29
C TYR A 209 -4.49 -0.96 -10.56
N PHE A 210 -3.76 -1.35 -11.61
CA PHE A 210 -3.67 -0.57 -12.83
C PHE A 210 -4.70 -0.98 -13.87
N SER A 211 -4.95 -2.28 -14.08
CA SER A 211 -5.99 -2.75 -14.99
C SER A 211 -7.39 -2.80 -14.37
N MET A 212 -7.49 -2.65 -13.04
CA MET A 212 -8.74 -2.70 -12.29
C MET A 212 -9.51 -4.01 -12.46
N THR A 213 -8.77 -5.09 -12.70
CA THR A 213 -9.28 -6.45 -12.91
C THR A 213 -9.05 -7.29 -11.67
N LEU A 214 -9.92 -8.26 -11.44
CA LEU A 214 -9.78 -9.22 -10.35
C LEU A 214 -9.64 -10.64 -10.86
N GLN A 215 -8.95 -11.46 -10.09
CA GLN A 215 -8.79 -12.89 -10.35
C GLN A 215 -8.89 -13.64 -9.03
N VAL A 216 -9.74 -14.67 -9.00
CA VAL A 216 -9.78 -15.64 -7.90
C VAL A 216 -8.64 -16.63 -8.06
N CYS A 217 -7.93 -16.93 -6.98
CA CYS A 217 -6.84 -17.90 -6.94
C CYS A 217 -6.67 -18.46 -5.51
N ASN A 218 -5.86 -19.50 -5.36
CA ASN A 218 -5.40 -19.96 -4.04
C ASN A 218 -4.12 -19.24 -3.62
N GLU A 219 -3.77 -19.35 -2.34
CA GLU A 219 -2.57 -18.71 -1.79
C GLU A 219 -1.25 -19.25 -2.38
N GLN A 220 -1.29 -20.47 -2.91
CA GLN A 220 -0.14 -21.17 -3.50
C GLN A 220 0.00 -20.93 -5.01
N ASP A 221 -1.01 -20.37 -5.65
CA ASP A 221 -0.99 -20.17 -7.10
C ASP A 221 0.11 -19.19 -7.50
N LEU A 222 1.03 -19.66 -8.33
CA LEU A 222 2.15 -18.86 -8.80
C LEU A 222 1.67 -17.82 -9.81
N LYS A 223 1.96 -16.55 -9.52
CA LYS A 223 1.74 -15.42 -10.41
C LYS A 223 3.06 -15.06 -11.07
N THR A 224 3.12 -15.13 -12.40
CA THR A 224 4.34 -14.85 -13.16
C THR A 224 4.12 -13.69 -14.14
N TYR A 225 5.01 -12.71 -14.11
CA TYR A 225 4.92 -11.52 -14.96
C TYR A 225 6.26 -11.18 -15.59
N SER A 226 6.22 -10.83 -16.88
CA SER A 226 7.36 -10.32 -17.63
C SER A 226 7.34 -8.79 -17.66
N MET A 227 8.44 -8.16 -17.24
CA MET A 227 8.62 -6.71 -17.21
C MET A 227 9.80 -6.31 -18.10
N LYS A 228 9.57 -5.43 -19.07
CA LYS A 228 10.62 -4.75 -19.84
C LYS A 228 10.68 -3.27 -19.42
N GLY A 229 11.87 -2.68 -19.43
CA GLY A 229 12.06 -1.29 -19.03
C GLY A 229 11.73 -1.07 -17.56
N ARG A 230 10.90 -0.07 -17.26
CA ARG A 230 10.51 0.31 -15.89
C ARG A 230 9.03 0.01 -15.60
N LYS A 231 8.51 -1.03 -16.24
CA LYS A 231 7.16 -1.54 -15.96
C LYS A 231 7.10 -2.02 -14.50
N ILE A 232 5.96 -1.76 -13.88
CA ILE A 232 5.63 -2.20 -12.53
C ILE A 232 4.28 -2.90 -12.55
N TYR A 233 4.06 -3.76 -11.57
CA TYR A 233 2.78 -4.38 -11.26
C TYR A 233 2.45 -4.11 -9.81
N TYR A 234 1.21 -3.72 -9.52
CA TYR A 234 0.75 -3.51 -8.16
C TYR A 234 -0.54 -4.29 -7.95
N HIS A 235 -0.46 -5.28 -7.08
CA HIS A 235 -1.54 -6.22 -6.81
C HIS A 235 -1.97 -6.13 -5.35
N ILE A 236 -3.28 -6.27 -5.14
CA ILE A 236 -3.90 -6.26 -3.82
C ILE A 236 -4.53 -7.63 -3.61
N GLY A 237 -4.05 -8.38 -2.61
CA GLY A 237 -4.55 -9.71 -2.28
C GLY A 237 -5.47 -9.67 -1.07
N ALA A 238 -6.65 -10.28 -1.15
CA ALA A 238 -7.59 -10.34 -0.04
C ALA A 238 -8.22 -11.75 0.09
N PRO A 239 -8.38 -12.30 1.30
CA PRO A 239 -8.96 -13.61 1.50
C PRO A 239 -10.46 -13.59 1.20
N ILE A 240 -10.97 -14.65 0.58
CA ILE A 240 -12.40 -14.86 0.37
C ILE A 240 -12.96 -15.60 1.58
N VAL A 241 -13.92 -14.98 2.27
CA VAL A 241 -14.64 -15.58 3.39
C VAL A 241 -16.12 -15.53 3.09
N HIS A 242 -16.82 -16.67 3.22
CA HIS A 242 -18.25 -16.78 2.87
C HIS A 242 -18.59 -16.20 1.48
N GLY A 243 -17.72 -16.43 0.48
CA GLY A 243 -17.91 -15.92 -0.88
C GLY A 243 -17.65 -14.42 -1.07
N PHE A 244 -17.15 -13.72 -0.05
CA PHE A 244 -16.86 -12.28 -0.10
C PHE A 244 -15.39 -11.98 0.20
N ALA A 245 -14.80 -11.01 -0.50
CA ALA A 245 -13.51 -10.44 -0.11
C ALA A 245 -13.55 -8.91 -0.19
N TYR A 246 -13.22 -8.28 0.93
CA TYR A 246 -12.98 -6.85 1.02
C TYR A 246 -11.60 -6.47 0.47
N ILE A 247 -11.55 -5.57 -0.51
CA ILE A 247 -10.30 -5.02 -1.07
C ILE A 247 -10.06 -3.61 -0.51
N GLY A 248 -11.07 -2.74 -0.54
CA GLY A 248 -11.05 -1.39 0.06
C GLY A 248 -11.18 -0.24 -0.92
N ASP A 249 -10.82 0.98 -0.50
CA ASP A 249 -10.86 2.18 -1.34
C ASP A 249 -9.64 2.25 -2.27
N VAL A 250 -9.80 1.76 -3.50
CA VAL A 250 -8.74 1.70 -4.51
C VAL A 250 -8.41 3.07 -5.11
N SER A 251 -9.09 4.15 -4.68
CA SER A 251 -8.64 5.51 -4.95
C SER A 251 -7.29 5.80 -4.28
N LYS A 252 -7.01 5.13 -3.16
CA LYS A 252 -5.78 5.22 -2.36
C LYS A 252 -4.79 4.10 -2.70
N HIS A 253 -3.50 4.34 -2.46
CA HIS A 253 -2.46 3.33 -2.62
C HIS A 253 -2.55 2.25 -1.53
N VAL A 254 -2.85 2.66 -0.30
CA VAL A 254 -3.13 1.76 0.82
C VAL A 254 -4.64 1.76 1.04
N CYS A 255 -5.35 0.87 0.35
CA CYS A 255 -6.81 0.93 0.22
C CYS A 255 -7.59 0.38 1.44
N ALA A 256 -6.92 -0.33 2.34
CA ALA A 256 -7.56 -1.10 3.41
C ALA A 256 -6.92 -0.84 4.79
N SER A 257 -6.31 0.34 4.95
CA SER A 257 -5.69 0.74 6.22
C SER A 257 -6.74 0.81 7.34
N SER A 258 -6.32 0.49 8.57
CA SER A 258 -7.09 0.70 9.80
C SER A 258 -7.49 2.18 10.02
N LYS A 259 -6.82 3.11 9.32
CA LYS A 259 -7.17 4.54 9.29
C LYS A 259 -8.38 4.85 8.41
N LEU A 260 -8.71 3.96 7.48
CA LEU A 260 -9.85 4.08 6.57
C LEU A 260 -11.01 3.19 7.02
N VAL A 261 -10.72 2.02 7.58
CA VAL A 261 -11.70 1.00 7.95
C VAL A 261 -11.46 0.56 9.38
N GLU A 262 -12.47 0.69 10.22
CA GLU A 262 -12.39 0.32 11.63
C GLU A 262 -12.67 -1.17 11.82
N HIS A 263 -13.74 -1.68 11.21
CA HIS A 263 -14.21 -3.04 11.43
C HIS A 263 -14.88 -3.66 10.20
N LEU A 264 -14.79 -5.00 10.10
CA LEU A 264 -15.39 -5.79 9.04
C LEU A 264 -16.08 -7.04 9.62
N ASP A 265 -17.37 -7.17 9.39
CA ASP A 265 -18.15 -8.36 9.75
C ASP A 265 -18.60 -9.07 8.46
N ILE A 266 -18.09 -10.28 8.22
CA ILE A 266 -18.46 -11.08 7.04
C ILE A 266 -19.27 -12.30 7.50
N GLY A 267 -20.59 -12.23 7.36
CA GLY A 267 -21.49 -13.35 7.53
C GLY A 267 -21.84 -14.04 6.20
N PRO A 268 -22.55 -15.19 6.26
CA PRO A 268 -22.99 -15.91 5.06
C PRO A 268 -23.99 -15.11 4.19
N ASN A 269 -24.87 -14.34 4.83
CA ASN A 269 -25.96 -13.63 4.13
C ASN A 269 -25.84 -12.10 4.21
N SER A 270 -24.84 -11.58 4.91
CA SER A 270 -24.63 -10.15 5.05
C SER A 270 -23.19 -9.80 5.37
N VAL A 271 -22.75 -8.65 4.89
CA VAL A 271 -21.47 -8.05 5.23
C VAL A 271 -21.71 -6.67 5.81
N THR A 272 -21.01 -6.33 6.90
CA THR A 272 -20.95 -4.98 7.45
C THR A 272 -19.52 -4.44 7.40
N ILE A 273 -19.35 -3.21 6.93
CA ILE A 273 -18.06 -2.53 6.85
C ILE A 273 -18.21 -1.20 7.60
N ASP A 274 -17.48 -1.05 8.69
CA ASP A 274 -17.42 0.18 9.47
C ASP A 274 -16.24 1.01 9.00
N ILE A 275 -16.55 2.12 8.34
CA ILE A 275 -15.59 3.03 7.73
C ILE A 275 -15.28 4.15 8.74
N SER A 276 -13.99 4.31 9.06
CA SER A 276 -13.51 5.36 9.96
C SER A 276 -13.26 6.68 9.24
N TYR A 277 -13.07 6.65 7.92
CA TYR A 277 -12.82 7.83 7.11
C TYR A 277 -13.33 7.68 5.66
N VAL A 278 -14.21 8.60 5.24
CA VAL A 278 -14.69 8.78 3.87
C VAL A 278 -14.32 10.17 3.38
N GLU A 279 -13.62 10.26 2.26
CA GLU A 279 -13.33 11.54 1.61
C GLU A 279 -14.48 11.92 0.66
N ARG A 280 -15.48 12.68 1.16
CA ARG A 280 -16.67 13.01 0.37
C ARG A 280 -16.41 14.00 -0.79
N SER A 281 -15.35 14.79 -0.71
CA SER A 281 -14.99 15.80 -1.72
C SER A 281 -14.23 15.23 -2.93
N LEU A 282 -13.73 14.00 -2.82
CA LEU A 282 -13.03 13.30 -3.89
C LEU A 282 -13.75 12.01 -4.24
N GLN A 283 -13.48 11.50 -5.43
CA GLN A 283 -14.08 10.25 -5.89
C GLN A 283 -13.47 9.07 -5.13
N SER A 284 -14.19 8.58 -4.12
CA SER A 284 -13.91 7.31 -3.45
C SER A 284 -14.24 6.15 -4.39
N GLN A 285 -13.46 5.06 -4.34
CA GLN A 285 -13.71 3.89 -5.17
C GLN A 285 -13.58 2.64 -4.32
N TRP A 286 -14.67 2.26 -3.66
CA TRP A 286 -14.71 1.06 -2.83
C TRP A 286 -14.91 -0.15 -3.72
N VAL A 287 -13.98 -1.12 -3.60
CA VAL A 287 -14.01 -2.36 -4.37
C VAL A 287 -14.02 -3.54 -3.41
N CYS A 288 -14.86 -4.51 -3.73
CA CYS A 288 -14.95 -5.82 -3.09
C CYS A 288 -15.09 -6.90 -4.16
N TYR A 289 -14.81 -8.14 -3.78
CA TYR A 289 -15.25 -9.32 -4.50
C TYR A 289 -16.46 -9.92 -3.80
N SER A 290 -17.43 -10.39 -4.59
CA SER A 290 -18.61 -11.08 -4.10
C SER A 290 -18.99 -12.18 -5.09
N GLN A 291 -19.10 -13.41 -4.62
CA GLN A 291 -19.50 -14.56 -5.43
C GLN A 291 -20.95 -14.44 -5.92
N LEU A 292 -21.83 -13.92 -5.07
CA LEU A 292 -23.23 -13.64 -5.38
C LEU A 292 -23.44 -12.16 -5.65
N LYS A 293 -24.44 -11.83 -6.47
CA LYS A 293 -24.88 -10.44 -6.63
C LYS A 293 -25.60 -9.99 -5.35
N PRO A 294 -25.21 -8.87 -4.72
CA PRO A 294 -25.96 -8.33 -3.58
C PRO A 294 -27.41 -8.02 -3.96
N GLN A 295 -28.34 -8.23 -3.04
CA GLN A 295 -29.71 -7.72 -3.22
C GLN A 295 -29.74 -6.21 -3.05
N ARG A 296 -29.07 -5.73 -1.99
CA ARG A 296 -29.09 -4.33 -1.56
C ARG A 296 -27.80 -3.95 -0.86
N ILE A 297 -27.38 -2.71 -1.06
CA ILE A 297 -26.28 -2.09 -0.31
C ILE A 297 -26.79 -0.79 0.31
N THR A 298 -26.56 -0.62 1.60
CA THR A 298 -26.94 0.60 2.32
C THR A 298 -25.75 1.21 3.04
N CYS A 299 -25.65 2.53 3.03
CA CYS A 299 -24.79 3.33 3.90
C CYS A 299 -25.68 4.04 4.94
N ASP A 300 -25.46 3.77 6.23
CA ASP A 300 -26.22 4.39 7.33
C ASP A 300 -27.75 4.36 7.12
N SER A 301 -28.25 3.23 6.61
CA SER A 301 -29.65 2.96 6.26
C SER A 301 -30.16 3.57 4.94
N THR A 302 -29.35 4.40 4.27
CA THR A 302 -29.66 4.90 2.92
C THR A 302 -29.13 3.93 1.87
N GLU A 303 -29.97 3.53 0.92
CA GLU A 303 -29.53 2.68 -0.19
C GLU A 303 -28.60 3.43 -1.14
N ILE A 304 -27.53 2.76 -1.56
CA ILE A 304 -26.54 3.32 -2.48
C ILE A 304 -26.47 2.52 -3.76
N ALA A 305 -26.21 3.21 -4.87
CA ALA A 305 -25.97 2.57 -6.14
C ALA A 305 -24.65 1.77 -6.10
N TYR A 306 -24.63 0.65 -6.82
CA TYR A 306 -23.43 -0.17 -6.96
C TYR A 306 -23.35 -0.79 -8.35
N GLU A 307 -22.14 -1.10 -8.78
CA GLU A 307 -21.83 -1.85 -9.99
C GLU A 307 -21.43 -3.28 -9.59
N PHE A 308 -22.02 -4.29 -10.23
CA PHE A 308 -21.64 -5.68 -10.05
C PHE A 308 -21.40 -6.36 -11.40
N LYS A 309 -20.17 -6.81 -11.63
CA LYS A 309 -19.78 -7.50 -12.87
C LYS A 309 -18.71 -8.54 -12.58
N GLU A 310 -18.94 -9.79 -12.99
CA GLU A 310 -17.96 -10.89 -12.89
C GLU A 310 -17.37 -11.04 -11.46
N GLY A 311 -18.23 -10.92 -10.45
CA GLY A 311 -17.83 -10.98 -9.04
C GLY A 311 -17.20 -9.70 -8.49
N LYS A 312 -16.89 -8.70 -9.33
CA LYS A 312 -16.43 -7.37 -8.89
C LYS A 312 -17.62 -6.55 -8.43
N LEU A 313 -17.62 -6.19 -7.15
CA LEU A 313 -18.56 -5.26 -6.56
C LEU A 313 -17.87 -3.91 -6.36
N ARG A 314 -18.50 -2.83 -6.83
CA ARG A 314 -17.99 -1.46 -6.68
C ARG A 314 -19.09 -0.51 -6.27
N PHE A 315 -18.79 0.42 -5.37
CA PHE A 315 -19.68 1.51 -4.99
C PHE A 315 -18.87 2.76 -4.63
N ASP A 316 -19.54 3.91 -4.61
CA ASP A 316 -18.97 5.22 -4.29
C ASP A 316 -19.81 5.87 -3.18
N LEU A 317 -19.16 6.62 -2.29
CA LEU A 317 -19.78 7.29 -1.14
C LEU A 317 -19.82 8.82 -1.29
N LYS A 318 -19.41 9.36 -2.44
CA LYS A 318 -19.37 10.81 -2.70
C LYS A 318 -20.75 11.51 -2.61
N ASP A 319 -21.84 10.80 -2.96
CA ASP A 319 -23.18 11.39 -3.11
C ASP A 319 -24.02 11.28 -1.81
N LEU A 320 -23.40 10.90 -0.70
CA LEU A 320 -24.10 10.80 0.59
C LEU A 320 -24.40 12.19 1.16
N LYS A 321 -25.69 12.42 1.47
CA LYS A 321 -26.16 13.68 2.04
C LYS A 321 -25.40 14.03 3.35
N PRO A 322 -25.10 15.32 3.58
CA PRO A 322 -24.30 15.77 4.73
C PRO A 322 -25.00 15.65 6.09
N ASP A 323 -26.26 15.22 6.15
CA ASP A 323 -27.07 15.13 7.38
C ASP A 323 -26.64 13.99 8.35
N LEU A 324 -25.41 13.47 8.21
CA LEU A 324 -24.86 12.39 9.02
C LEU A 324 -24.03 12.94 10.19
N VAL A 325 -24.26 12.37 11.38
CA VAL A 325 -23.82 12.82 12.71
C VAL A 325 -22.28 12.79 12.91
N ASP A 326 -21.54 12.16 12.01
CA ASP A 326 -20.08 12.23 11.92
C ASP A 326 -19.68 12.26 10.44
N LEU A 327 -19.28 13.44 9.93
CA LEU A 327 -19.18 13.71 8.49
C LEU A 327 -18.25 12.76 7.74
N ASN A 328 -17.32 12.09 8.42
CA ASN A 328 -16.30 11.24 7.80
C ASN A 328 -16.44 9.75 8.12
N LYS A 329 -17.42 9.33 8.94
CA LYS A 329 -17.67 7.90 9.21
C LYS A 329 -18.90 7.42 8.47
N ALA A 330 -18.92 6.11 8.19
CA ALA A 330 -20.03 5.47 7.50
C ALA A 330 -20.10 3.98 7.84
N ARG A 331 -21.31 3.44 7.97
CA ARG A 331 -21.53 1.99 8.07
C ARG A 331 -22.17 1.47 6.79
N ILE A 332 -21.43 0.65 6.05
CA ILE A 332 -21.93 -0.05 4.87
C ILE A 332 -22.49 -1.40 5.28
N ARG A 333 -23.69 -1.74 4.82
CA ARG A 333 -24.29 -3.07 4.93
C ARG A 333 -24.62 -3.60 3.55
N ILE A 334 -24.13 -4.78 3.24
CA ILE A 334 -24.39 -5.53 2.01
C ILE A 334 -25.26 -6.71 2.40
N LYS A 335 -26.43 -6.85 1.78
CA LYS A 335 -27.36 -7.97 2.03
C LYS A 335 -27.46 -8.87 0.81
N TYR A 336 -27.48 -10.17 1.07
CA TYR A 336 -27.71 -11.22 0.09
C TYR A 336 -29.06 -11.88 0.35
N SER A 337 -29.61 -12.52 -0.67
CA SER A 337 -30.76 -13.40 -0.51
C SER A 337 -30.39 -14.52 0.45
N ALA A 338 -31.28 -14.87 1.39
CA ALA A 338 -31.21 -16.21 1.97
C ALA A 338 -31.58 -17.19 0.86
N GLU A 339 -30.72 -18.17 0.59
CA GLU A 339 -31.07 -19.33 -0.23
C GLU A 339 -32.10 -20.21 0.48
#